data_AF-A0A5J4TWW8-F1
#
_entry.id   AF-A0A5J4TWW8-F1
#
_cell.length_a   1.000
_cell.length_b   1.000
_cell.length_c   1.000
_cell.angle_alpha   90.00
_cell.angle_beta   90.00
_cell.angle_gamma   90.00
#
_symmetry.space_group_name_H-M   'P 1'
#
loop_
_entity.id
_entity.type
_entity.pdbx_description
1 polymer ?
#
loop_
_entity_poly.entity_id
_entity_poly.type
_entity_poly.pdbx_seq_one_letter_code
_entity_poly.pdbx_strand_id
1 'polypeptide(L)'
;MGAINWSHWRVEQKEAEFEELDAISMEQQLTKAISNMARYQKLFRETPEPLSVAQLVKGQIGELAPRIPMIVALRNPGMKDRHWKQLEEVCKQDIIPKKGTTLNDMLNLDIQDHKGVVMKICDIAAKEYAFEEALIEIEKE
;
A
#
# COMPACT_ATOMS: atom_id res chain seq x y z
N MET A 1 5.58 -22.43 -3.34
CA MET A 1 5.37 -21.03 -3.75
C MET A 1 5.34 -20.15 -2.49
N GLY A 2 6.36 -19.38 -2.09
CA GLY A 2 7.71 -19.17 -2.62
C GLY A 2 8.28 -17.88 -1.99
N ALA A 3 9.37 -17.97 -1.22
CA ALA A 3 10.17 -16.79 -0.88
C ALA A 3 10.68 -16.07 -2.15
N ILE A 4 10.82 -16.82 -3.25
CA ILE A 4 11.13 -16.37 -4.62
C ILE A 4 10.04 -15.42 -5.18
N ASN A 5 8.77 -15.54 -4.75
CA ASN A 5 7.71 -14.68 -5.25
C ASN A 5 7.77 -13.27 -4.63
N TRP A 6 8.21 -13.13 -3.38
CA TRP A 6 8.31 -11.83 -2.72
C TRP A 6 9.36 -10.92 -3.36
N SER A 7 10.53 -11.47 -3.71
CA SER A 7 11.59 -10.71 -4.38
C SER A 7 11.16 -10.23 -5.77
N HIS A 8 10.44 -11.06 -6.52
CA HIS A 8 9.94 -10.71 -7.86
C HIS A 8 8.82 -9.67 -7.76
N TRP A 9 7.83 -9.94 -6.90
CA TRP A 9 6.75 -9.01 -6.58
C TRP A 9 7.26 -7.64 -6.14
N ARG A 10 8.30 -7.59 -5.29
CA ARG A 10 8.90 -6.35 -4.83
C ARG A 10 9.46 -5.52 -5.98
N VAL A 11 10.13 -6.14 -6.95
CA VAL A 11 10.72 -5.42 -8.08
C VAL A 11 9.63 -4.96 -9.05
N GLU A 12 8.70 -5.85 -9.41
CA GLU A 12 7.64 -5.53 -10.37
C GLU A 12 6.67 -4.47 -9.87
N GLN A 13 6.26 -4.56 -8.60
CA GLN A 13 5.27 -3.62 -8.05
C GLN A 13 5.86 -2.24 -7.77
N LYS A 14 7.16 -2.15 -7.50
CA LYS A 14 7.84 -0.87 -7.24
C LYS A 14 7.85 0.03 -8.47
N GLU A 15 8.02 -0.55 -9.65
CA GLU A 15 8.10 0.17 -10.92
C GLU A 15 6.72 0.35 -11.59
N ALA A 16 5.67 -0.27 -11.05
CA ALA A 16 4.32 -0.13 -11.58
C ALA A 16 3.82 1.32 -11.43
N GLU A 17 3.12 1.80 -12.46
CA GLU A 17 2.48 3.11 -12.43
C GLU A 17 1.45 3.14 -11.30
N PHE A 18 1.50 4.22 -10.51
CA PHE A 18 0.70 4.35 -9.31
C PHE A 18 -0.80 4.25 -9.61
N GLU A 19 -1.25 4.85 -10.72
CA GLU A 19 -2.66 4.82 -11.13
C GLU A 19 -3.16 3.43 -11.54
N GLU A 20 -2.27 2.51 -11.91
CA GLU A 20 -2.61 1.15 -12.32
C GLU A 20 -2.54 0.16 -11.15
N LEU A 21 -2.11 0.60 -9.97
CA LEU A 21 -1.99 -0.25 -8.80
C LEU A 21 -3.36 -0.71 -8.30
N ASP A 22 -3.53 -2.04 -8.21
CA ASP A 22 -4.54 -2.68 -7.38
C ASP A 22 -4.04 -2.74 -5.93
N ALA A 23 -4.28 -1.65 -5.20
CA ALA A 23 -3.78 -1.51 -3.84
C ALA A 23 -4.46 -2.47 -2.85
N ILE A 24 -5.70 -2.88 -3.10
CA ILE A 24 -6.42 -3.86 -2.28
C ILE A 24 -5.73 -5.22 -2.39
N SER A 25 -5.47 -5.68 -3.62
CA SER A 25 -4.73 -6.93 -3.84
C SER A 25 -3.33 -6.86 -3.26
N MET A 26 -2.65 -5.72 -3.37
CA MET A 26 -1.33 -5.48 -2.77
C MET A 26 -1.35 -5.68 -1.23
N GLU A 27 -2.34 -5.11 -0.54
CA GLU A 27 -2.50 -5.26 0.93
C GLU A 27 -2.80 -6.71 1.34
N GLN A 28 -3.63 -7.41 0.58
CA GLN A 28 -3.92 -8.82 0.81
C GLN A 28 -2.68 -9.70 0.61
N GLN A 29 -1.88 -9.42 -0.41
CA GLN A 29 -0.63 -10.13 -0.71
C GLN A 29 0.40 -9.90 0.40
N LEU A 30 0.53 -8.67 0.89
CA LEU A 30 1.37 -8.34 2.05
C LEU A 30 0.95 -9.15 3.29
N THR A 31 -0.34 -9.17 3.61
CA THR A 31 -0.89 -9.91 4.77
C THR A 31 -0.60 -11.41 4.67
N LYS A 32 -0.76 -11.99 3.48
CA LYS A 32 -0.40 -13.38 3.19
C LYS A 32 1.10 -13.62 3.34
N ALA A 33 1.94 -12.70 2.87
CA ALA A 33 3.40 -12.80 2.98
C ALA A 33 3.86 -12.78 4.45
N ILE A 34 3.33 -11.87 5.27
CA ILE A 34 3.59 -11.80 6.72
C ILE A 34 3.28 -13.15 7.38
N SER A 35 2.08 -13.67 7.12
CA SER A 35 1.60 -14.93 7.70
C SER A 35 2.45 -16.13 7.26
N ASN A 36 2.81 -16.18 5.97
CA ASN A 36 3.68 -17.23 5.43
C ASN A 36 5.07 -17.20 6.05
N MET A 37 5.70 -16.02 6.21
CA MET A 37 7.02 -15.92 6.83
C MET A 37 7.00 -16.35 8.29
N ALA A 38 5.95 -15.99 9.04
CA ALA A 38 5.79 -16.47 10.42
C ALA A 38 5.69 -18.01 10.49
N ARG A 39 4.97 -18.64 9.53
CA ARG A 39 4.92 -20.10 9.41
C ARG A 39 6.28 -20.70 9.05
N TYR A 40 7.01 -20.11 8.11
CA TYR A 40 8.31 -20.62 7.67
C TYR A 40 9.39 -20.52 8.76
N GLN A 41 9.38 -19.44 9.56
CA GLN A 41 10.27 -19.34 10.72
C GLN A 41 10.04 -20.47 11.74
N LYS A 42 8.78 -20.87 11.95
CA LYS A 42 8.45 -22.02 12.82
C LYS A 42 8.89 -23.34 12.20
N LEU A 43 8.65 -23.52 10.90
CA LEU A 43 8.97 -24.74 10.16
C LEU A 43 10.48 -25.01 10.09
N PHE A 44 11.27 -23.97 9.84
CA PHE A 44 12.72 -24.07 9.65
C PHE A 44 13.52 -23.80 10.92
N ARG A 45 12.89 -23.84 12.10
CA ARG A 45 13.55 -23.48 13.38
C ARG A 45 14.86 -24.26 13.63
N GLU A 46 14.95 -25.49 13.12
CA GLU A 46 16.11 -26.38 13.28
C GLU A 46 17.00 -26.45 12.02
N THR A 47 16.71 -25.66 10.98
CA THR A 47 17.46 -25.63 9.73
C THR A 47 18.01 -24.21 9.48
N PRO A 48 19.27 -23.93 9.87
CA PRO A 48 19.80 -22.55 9.92
C PRO A 48 19.73 -21.78 8.60
N GLU A 49 20.05 -22.44 7.48
CA GLU A 49 20.07 -21.80 6.15
C GLU A 49 18.67 -21.32 5.70
N PRO A 50 17.63 -22.18 5.60
CA PRO A 50 16.28 -21.72 5.31
C PRO A 50 15.70 -20.74 6.34
N LEU A 51 16.06 -20.88 7.63
CA LEU A 51 15.63 -19.95 8.67
C LEU A 51 16.17 -18.54 8.44
N SER A 52 17.46 -18.43 8.07
CA SER A 52 18.10 -17.16 7.74
C SER A 52 17.40 -16.46 6.58
N VAL A 53 17.06 -17.20 5.51
CA VAL A 53 16.29 -16.66 4.38
C VAL A 53 14.90 -16.18 4.81
N ALA A 54 14.18 -16.96 5.62
CA ALA A 54 12.86 -16.56 6.12
C ALA A 54 12.92 -15.33 7.03
N GLN A 55 13.97 -15.18 7.85
CA GLN A 55 14.22 -14.00 8.68
C GLN A 55 14.53 -12.76 7.83
N LEU A 56 15.38 -12.90 6.82
CA LEU A 56 15.71 -11.82 5.89
C LEU A 56 14.46 -11.28 5.19
N VAL A 57 13.66 -12.17 4.59
CA VAL A 57 12.43 -11.77 3.90
C VAL A 57 11.43 -11.13 4.86
N LYS A 58 11.29 -11.64 6.09
CA LYS A 58 10.44 -11.02 7.11
C LYS A 58 10.91 -9.61 7.47
N GLY A 59 12.22 -9.37 7.56
CA GLY A 59 12.77 -8.03 7.76
C GLY A 59 12.35 -7.06 6.67
N GLN A 60 12.52 -7.48 5.40
CA GLN A 60 12.10 -6.67 4.24
C GLN A 60 10.59 -6.38 4.22
N ILE A 61 9.76 -7.36 4.58
CA ILE A 61 8.32 -7.17 4.73
C ILE A 61 8.03 -6.16 5.85
N GLY A 62 8.74 -6.24 6.98
CA GLY A 62 8.56 -5.35 8.13
C GLY A 62 8.90 -3.89 7.83
N GLU A 63 9.81 -3.61 6.89
CA GLU A 63 10.13 -2.26 6.43
C GLU A 63 9.05 -1.66 5.54
N LEU A 64 8.44 -2.49 4.69
CA LEU A 64 7.42 -2.07 3.72
C LEU A 64 6.02 -2.00 4.33
N ALA A 65 5.68 -2.95 5.19
CA ALA A 65 4.33 -3.11 5.73
C ALA A 65 3.74 -1.85 6.37
N PRO A 66 4.48 -1.02 7.12
CA PRO A 66 3.93 0.20 7.72
C PRO A 66 3.54 1.28 6.69
N ARG A 67 4.09 1.21 5.47
CA ARG A 67 3.88 2.19 4.38
C ARG A 67 2.70 1.80 3.49
N ILE A 68 2.45 0.51 3.30
CA ILE A 68 1.40 0.01 2.41
C ILE A 68 -0.01 0.55 2.73
N PRO A 69 -0.49 0.62 3.99
CA PRO A 69 -1.83 1.15 4.27
C PRO A 69 -2.05 2.58 3.79
N MET A 70 -0.99 3.40 3.77
CA MET A 70 -1.05 4.76 3.26
C MET A 70 -1.17 4.77 1.73
N ILE A 71 -0.42 3.92 1.04
CA ILE A 71 -0.56 3.73 -0.40
C ILE A 71 -1.97 3.28 -0.76
N VAL A 72 -2.54 2.32 -0.02
CA VAL A 72 -3.92 1.85 -0.21
C VAL A 72 -4.91 2.98 -0.04
N ALA A 73 -4.75 3.79 0.99
CA ALA A 73 -5.61 4.94 1.25
C ALA A 73 -5.53 5.99 0.13
N LEU A 74 -4.32 6.29 -0.35
CA LEU A 74 -4.08 7.23 -1.45
C LEU A 74 -4.57 6.70 -2.82
N ARG A 75 -4.70 5.37 -2.96
CA ARG A 75 -5.27 4.70 -4.14
C ARG A 75 -6.79 4.52 -4.08
N ASN A 76 -7.45 5.05 -3.06
CA ASN A 76 -8.90 4.98 -2.98
C ASN A 76 -9.53 5.73 -4.18
N PRO A 77 -10.49 5.12 -4.92
CA PRO A 77 -11.13 5.75 -6.08
C PRO A 77 -11.93 7.02 -5.73
N GLY A 78 -12.28 7.22 -4.45
CA GLY A 78 -12.85 8.45 -3.92
C GLY A 78 -11.90 9.64 -3.88
N MET A 79 -10.61 9.43 -4.10
CA MET A 79 -9.63 10.51 -4.17
C MET A 79 -9.90 11.39 -5.39
N LYS A 80 -10.24 12.66 -5.15
CA LYS A 80 -10.58 13.68 -6.15
C LYS A 80 -9.64 14.86 -5.99
N ASP A 81 -9.59 15.76 -6.97
CA ASP A 81 -8.71 16.94 -6.97
C ASP A 81 -8.74 17.74 -5.67
N ARG A 82 -9.92 17.87 -5.04
CA ARG A 82 -10.07 18.55 -3.74
C ARG A 82 -9.28 17.89 -2.61
N HIS A 83 -9.26 16.56 -2.56
CA HIS A 83 -8.57 15.77 -1.53
C HIS A 83 -7.07 15.88 -1.72
N TRP A 84 -6.62 15.76 -2.97
CA TRP A 84 -5.21 15.90 -3.30
C TRP A 84 -4.66 17.29 -2.96
N LYS A 85 -5.39 18.37 -3.30
CA LYS A 85 -5.00 19.74 -2.93
C LYS A 85 -4.87 19.92 -1.41
N GLN A 86 -5.81 19.38 -0.64
CA GLN A 86 -5.70 19.41 0.82
C GLN A 86 -4.46 18.67 1.32
N LEU A 87 -4.12 17.55 0.70
CA LEU A 87 -2.92 16.82 1.07
C LEU A 87 -1.64 17.59 0.74
N GLU A 88 -1.55 18.26 -0.41
CA GLU A 88 -0.42 19.12 -0.77
C GLU A 88 -0.26 20.29 0.21
N GLU A 89 -1.36 20.92 0.63
CA GLU A 89 -1.35 22.00 1.62
C GLU A 89 -0.79 21.54 2.98
N VAL A 90 -1.20 20.34 3.41
CA VAL A 90 -0.76 19.76 4.69
C VAL A 90 0.70 19.30 4.61
N CYS A 91 1.06 18.60 3.54
CA CYS A 91 2.38 17.99 3.37
C CYS A 91 3.43 18.98 2.86
N LYS A 92 3.00 20.17 2.41
CA LYS A 92 3.82 21.23 1.80
C LYS A 92 4.71 20.73 0.68
N GLN A 93 4.23 19.73 -0.06
CA GLN A 93 4.97 19.08 -1.13
C GLN A 93 3.98 18.61 -2.20
N ASP A 94 4.44 18.50 -3.43
CA ASP A 94 3.65 17.99 -4.56
C ASP A 94 3.53 16.48 -4.41
N ILE A 95 2.31 16.02 -4.10
CA ILE A 95 2.01 14.59 -3.90
C ILE A 95 0.93 14.08 -4.83
N ILE A 96 0.47 14.92 -5.77
CA ILE A 96 -0.47 14.52 -6.79
C ILE A 96 0.26 13.54 -7.71
N PRO A 97 -0.21 12.30 -7.84
CA PRO A 97 0.35 11.38 -8.82
C PRO A 97 0.20 11.96 -10.21
N LYS A 98 1.31 12.05 -10.94
CA LYS A 98 1.36 12.41 -12.36
C LYS A 98 1.54 11.16 -13.19
N LYS A 99 1.28 11.25 -14.49
CA LYS A 99 1.60 10.18 -15.43
C LYS A 99 3.05 9.71 -15.26
N GLY A 100 3.24 8.40 -15.11
CA GLY A 100 4.55 7.79 -14.85
C GLY A 100 5.04 7.86 -13.40
N THR A 101 4.25 8.39 -12.46
CA THR A 101 4.55 8.28 -11.02
C THR A 101 4.46 6.81 -10.63
N THR A 102 5.52 6.27 -10.05
CA THR A 102 5.57 4.86 -9.65
C THR A 102 5.17 4.65 -8.20
N LEU A 103 4.90 3.40 -7.81
CA LEU A 103 4.77 3.05 -6.38
C LEU A 103 6.01 3.47 -5.59
N ASN A 104 7.21 3.30 -6.15
CA ASN A 104 8.44 3.63 -5.45
C ASN A 104 8.55 5.14 -5.17
N ASP A 105 8.11 5.99 -6.11
CA ASP A 105 8.05 7.44 -5.89
C ASP A 105 7.14 7.78 -4.71
N MET A 106 5.95 7.17 -4.67
CA MET A 106 4.98 7.38 -3.58
C MET A 106 5.46 6.82 -2.24
N LEU A 107 6.20 5.71 -2.24
CA LEU A 107 6.81 5.13 -1.03
C LEU A 107 7.98 5.97 -0.50
N ASN A 108 8.61 6.78 -1.35
CA ASN A 108 9.71 7.67 -1.02
C ASN A 108 9.22 9.07 -0.59
N LEU A 109 7.93 9.37 -0.74
CA LEU A 109 7.34 10.59 -0.17
C LEU A 109 7.51 10.56 1.35
N ASP A 110 8.19 11.56 1.89
CA ASP A 110 8.38 11.72 3.32
C ASP A 110 7.16 12.45 3.93
N ILE A 111 6.02 11.78 3.87
CA ILE A 111 4.74 12.26 4.44
C ILE A 111 4.42 11.57 5.78
N GLN A 112 5.39 10.87 6.37
CA GLN A 112 5.20 10.13 7.62
C GLN A 112 4.88 11.06 8.79
N ASP A 113 5.50 12.25 8.84
CA ASP A 113 5.23 13.27 9.85
C ASP A 113 3.78 13.79 9.81
N HIS A 114 3.14 13.68 8.65
CA HIS A 114 1.75 14.08 8.43
C HIS A 114 0.78 12.89 8.35
N LYS A 115 1.23 11.66 8.61
CA LYS A 115 0.47 10.42 8.44
C LYS A 115 -0.94 10.50 9.01
N GLY A 116 -1.09 11.01 10.23
CA GLY A 116 -2.40 11.10 10.89
C GLY A 116 -3.40 11.99 10.16
N VAL A 117 -2.94 13.08 9.54
CA VAL A 117 -3.80 14.00 8.77
C VAL A 117 -4.05 13.46 7.37
N VAL A 118 -3.01 12.94 6.72
CA VAL A 118 -3.11 12.28 5.40
C VAL A 118 -4.16 11.17 5.43
N MET A 119 -4.08 10.28 6.42
CA MET A 119 -5.03 9.17 6.55
C MET A 119 -6.46 9.65 6.81
N LYS A 120 -6.66 10.76 7.54
CA LYS A 120 -7.99 11.35 7.76
C LYS A 120 -8.60 11.87 6.46
N ILE A 121 -7.82 12.54 5.62
CA ILE A 121 -8.31 13.04 4.33
C ILE A 121 -8.69 11.86 3.42
N CYS A 122 -7.87 10.82 3.38
CA CYS A 122 -8.18 9.61 2.61
C CYS A 122 -9.44 8.89 3.14
N ASP A 123 -9.64 8.85 4.46
CA ASP A 123 -10.84 8.25 5.09
C ASP A 123 -12.12 9.04 4.75
N ILE A 124 -12.05 10.37 4.68
CA ILE A 124 -13.16 11.21 4.20
C ILE A 124 -13.48 10.87 2.74
N ALA A 125 -12.47 10.84 1.87
CA ALA A 125 -12.62 10.49 0.46
C ALA A 125 -13.26 9.11 0.27
N ALA A 126 -12.84 8.12 1.07
CA ALA A 126 -13.39 6.77 1.05
C ALA A 126 -14.88 6.73 1.43
N LYS A 127 -15.28 7.51 2.45
CA LYS A 127 -16.68 7.59 2.89
C LYS A 127 -17.57 8.29 1.87
N GLU A 128 -17.07 9.37 1.27
CA GLU A 128 -17.79 10.08 0.21
C GLU A 128 -18.02 9.16 -0.99
N TYR A 129 -17.00 8.40 -1.40
CA TYR A 129 -17.14 7.44 -2.48
C TYR A 129 -18.15 6.34 -2.18
N ALA A 130 -18.10 5.76 -0.97
CA ALA A 130 -19.08 4.76 -0.55
C ALA A 130 -20.51 5.31 -0.55
N PHE A 131 -20.69 6.58 -0.20
CA PHE A 131 -21.98 7.25 -0.25
C PHE A 131 -22.44 7.50 -1.70
N GLU A 132 -21.56 7.95 -2.58
CA GLU A 132 -21.83 8.13 -4.01
C GLU A 132 -22.24 6.80 -4.68
N GLU A 133 -21.52 5.72 -4.42
CA GLU A 133 -21.85 4.37 -4.92
C GLU A 133 -23.22 3.90 -4.41
N ALA A 134 -23.53 4.11 -3.12
CA ALA A 134 -24.82 3.73 -2.56
C ALA A 134 -25.98 4.51 -3.20
N LEU A 135 -25.79 5.80 -3.51
CA LEU A 135 -26.79 6.60 -4.23
C LEU A 135 -27.01 6.09 -5.65
N ILE A 136 -25.93 5.79 -6.37
CA ILE A 136 -25.99 5.26 -7.74
C ILE A 136 -26.74 3.93 -7.78
N GLU A 137 -26.57 3.07 -6.77
CA GLU A 137 -27.30 1.80 -6.72
C GLU A 137 -28.80 2.00 -6.49
N ILE A 138 -29.19 2.92 -5.59
CA ILE A 138 -30.60 3.28 -5.36
C ILE A 138 -31.26 3.87 -6.61
N GLU A 139 -30.53 4.67 -7.40
CA GLU A 139 -31.06 5.26 -8.63
C GLU A 139 -31.25 4.26 -9.78
N LYS A 140 -30.61 3.08 -9.70
CA LYS A 140 -30.74 2.00 -10.69
C LYS A 140 -31.90 1.05 -10.39
N GLU A 141 -32.49 1.12 -9.19
CA GLU A 141 -33.69 0.37 -8.78
C GLU A 141 -34.99 1.07 -9.21
#